data_AF-A0A2E6H193-F1
#
_entry.id   AF-A0A2E6H193-F1
#
_cell.length_a   1.000
_cell.length_b   1.000
_cell.length_c   1.000
_cell.angle_alpha   90.00
_cell.angle_beta   90.00
_cell.angle_gamma   90.00
#
_symmetry.space_group_name_H-M   'P 1'
#
loop_
_entity.id
_entity.type
_entity.pdbx_description
1 polymer ?
#
loop_
_entity_poly.entity_id
_entity_poly.type
_entity_poly.pdbx_seq_one_letter_code
_entity_poly.pdbx_strand_id
1 'polypeptide(L)' 'MSKEKMTAGERDKWLHIKDLEAEVDYYNLYEPNDRASIHRLQDKIDDLYEEMGFPKKLSDVPTFKNND' A
#
# COMPACT_ATOMS: atom_id res chain seq x y z
N MET A 1 4.30 25.84 11.01
CA MET A 1 4.33 24.54 10.29
C MET A 1 5.01 24.78 8.95
N SER A 2 6.27 24.38 8.81
CA SER A 2 7.00 24.53 7.55
C SER A 2 6.41 23.55 6.53
N LYS A 3 6.01 24.05 5.36
CA LYS A 3 5.66 23.20 4.21
C LYS A 3 6.95 22.60 3.68
N GLU A 4 7.43 21.53 4.29
CA GLU A 4 8.51 20.74 3.73
C GLU A 4 8.01 20.17 2.40
N LYS A 5 8.53 20.71 1.30
CA LYS A 5 8.23 20.21 -0.04
C LYS A 5 8.93 18.87 -0.16
N MET A 6 8.17 17.80 -0.46
CA MET A 6 8.74 16.50 -0.83
C MET A 6 9.84 16.72 -1.86
N THR A 7 11.00 16.13 -1.58
CA THR A 7 12.17 16.07 -2.45
C THR A 7 11.83 15.30 -3.73
N ALA A 8 12.65 15.44 -4.76
CA ALA A 8 12.43 14.72 -6.02
C ALA A 8 12.42 13.18 -5.81
N GLY A 9 13.27 12.67 -4.92
CA GLY A 9 13.32 11.24 -4.59
C GLY A 9 12.07 10.75 -3.85
N GLU A 10 11.54 11.54 -2.91
CA GLU A 10 10.27 11.21 -2.24
C GLU A 10 9.08 11.25 -3.20
N ARG A 11 9.07 12.17 -4.16
CA ARG A 11 8.02 12.22 -5.20
C ARG A 11 8.06 11.01 -6.12
N ASP A 12 9.26 10.57 -6.49
CA ASP A 12 9.44 9.37 -7.33
C ASP A 12 8.94 8.11 -6.60
N LYS A 13 9.32 7.94 -5.33
CA LYS A 13 8.78 6.87 -4.47
C LYS A 13 7.26 6.94 -4.34
N TRP A 14 6.71 8.13 -4.14
CA TRP A 14 5.26 8.33 -4.05
C TRP A 14 4.54 7.94 -5.34
N LEU A 15 5.09 8.31 -6.51
CA LEU A 15 4.53 7.91 -7.80
C LEU A 15 4.59 6.39 -7.97
N HIS A 16 5.71 5.77 -7.60
CA HIS A 16 5.85 4.31 -7.64
C HIS A 16 4.81 3.59 -6.78
N ILE A 17 4.54 4.11 -5.57
CA ILE A 17 3.48 3.58 -4.71
C ILE A 17 2.12 3.71 -5.39
N LYS A 18 1.82 4.83 -6.06
CA LYS A 18 0.55 5.02 -6.77
C LYS A 18 0.36 4.06 -7.93
N ASP A 19 1.43 3.76 -8.66
CA ASP A 19 1.39 2.76 -9.73
C ASP A 19 1.08 1.36 -9.17
N LEU A 20 1.69 0.98 -8.05
CA LEU A 20 1.43 -0.30 -7.39
C LEU A 20 0.00 -0.38 -6.81
N GLU A 21 -0.52 0.70 -6.22
CA GLU A 21 -1.91 0.77 -5.75
C GLU A 21 -2.89 0.56 -6.91
N ALA A 22 -2.62 1.17 -8.08
CA ALA A 22 -3.44 0.97 -9.28
C ALA A 22 -3.36 -0.46 -9.81
N GLU A 23 -2.20 -1.10 -9.72
CA GLU A 23 -2.02 -2.50 -10.09
C GLU A 23 -2.80 -3.44 -9.15
N VAL A 24 -2.78 -3.18 -7.83
CA VAL A 24 -3.61 -3.89 -6.86
C VAL A 24 -5.10 -3.76 -7.19
N ASP A 25 -5.56 -2.55 -7.52
CA ASP A 25 -6.95 -2.31 -7.91
C ASP A 25 -7.31 -3.08 -9.20
N TYR A 26 -6.40 -3.14 -10.18
CA TYR A 26 -6.57 -3.96 -11.37
C TYR A 26 -6.74 -5.44 -11.03
N TYR A 27 -5.84 -6.01 -10.22
CA TYR A 27 -5.93 -7.42 -9.81
C TYR A 27 -7.21 -7.69 -9.02
N ASN A 28 -7.61 -6.80 -8.11
CA ASN A 28 -8.87 -6.93 -7.37
C ASN A 28 -10.10 -6.93 -8.30
N LEU A 29 -10.07 -6.16 -9.39
CA LEU A 29 -11.21 -6.03 -10.30
C LEU A 29 -11.29 -7.16 -11.33
N TYR A 30 -10.15 -7.56 -11.91
CA TYR A 30 -10.11 -8.48 -13.06
C TYR A 30 -9.62 -9.88 -12.71
N GLU A 31 -8.78 -10.02 -11.67
CA GLU A 31 -8.17 -11.30 -11.28
C GLU A 31 -8.23 -11.53 -9.75
N PRO A 32 -9.41 -11.43 -9.11
CA PRO A 32 -9.54 -11.48 -7.65
C PRO A 32 -9.16 -12.84 -7.03
N ASN A 33 -8.98 -13.87 -7.86
CA ASN A 33 -8.53 -15.18 -7.43
C ASN A 33 -7.01 -15.24 -7.25
N ASP A 34 -6.25 -14.33 -7.86
CA ASP A 34 -4.80 -14.23 -7.66
C ASP A 34 -4.45 -13.42 -6.41
N ARG A 35 -4.93 -13.93 -5.27
CA ARG A 35 -4.67 -13.31 -3.95
C ARG A 35 -3.19 -13.25 -3.62
N ALA A 36 -2.39 -14.19 -4.13
CA ALA A 36 -0.96 -14.21 -3.87
C ALA A 36 -0.25 -12.99 -4.50
N SER A 37 -0.60 -12.64 -5.74
CA SER A 37 -0.06 -11.43 -6.40
C SER A 37 -0.55 -10.16 -5.72
N ILE A 38 -1.84 -10.09 -5.36
CA ILE A 38 -2.42 -8.95 -4.63
C ILE A 38 -1.70 -8.72 -3.30
N HIS A 39 -1.52 -9.77 -2.50
CA HIS A 39 -0.87 -9.65 -1.19
C HIS A 39 0.60 -9.23 -1.32
N ARG A 40 1.35 -9.77 -2.30
CA ARG A 40 2.74 -9.36 -2.54
C ARG A 40 2.87 -7.88 -2.91
N LEU A 41 1.94 -7.38 -3.72
CA LEU A 41 1.91 -5.96 -4.09
C LEU A 41 1.58 -5.08 -2.88
N GLN A 42 0.63 -5.51 -2.04
CA GLN A 42 0.28 -4.82 -0.80
C GLN A 42 1.48 -4.77 0.17
N ASP A 43 2.18 -5.88 0.38
CA ASP A 43 3.38 -5.93 1.23
C ASP A 43 4.45 -4.94 0.73
N LYS A 44 4.68 -4.90 -0.60
CA LYS A 44 5.64 -3.98 -1.23
C LYS A 44 5.23 -2.51 -1.07
N ILE A 45 3.93 -2.21 -1.18
CA ILE A 45 3.39 -0.86 -0.94
C ILE A 45 3.65 -0.44 0.51
N ASP A 46 3.39 -1.33 1.46
CA ASP A 46 3.62 -1.05 2.88
C ASP A 46 5.09 -0.80 3.21
N ASP A 47 6.01 -1.58 2.63
CA ASP A 47 7.45 -1.37 2.79
C ASP A 47 7.89 -0.01 2.23
N LEU A 48 7.36 0.40 1.07
CA LEU A 48 7.66 1.71 0.49
C LEU A 48 7.09 2.89 1.31
N TYR A 49 5.90 2.72 1.90
CA TYR A 49 5.37 3.71 2.83
C TYR A 49 6.23 3.82 4.10
N GLU A 50 6.69 2.69 4.65
CA GLU A 50 7.60 2.65 5.80
C GLU A 50 8.94 3.34 5.50
N GLU A 51 9.52 3.10 4.32
CA GLU A 51 10.73 3.79 3.87
C GLU A 51 10.56 5.31 3.74
N MET A 52 9.35 5.78 3.44
CA MET A 52 9.02 7.21 3.41
C MET A 52 8.65 7.76 4.80
N GLY A 53 8.79 6.97 5.86
CA GLY A 53 8.50 7.37 7.23
C GLY A 53 7.00 7.43 7.56
N PHE A 54 6.14 6.89 6.69
CA PHE A 54 4.73 6.68 7.01
C PHE A 54 4.59 5.40 7.83
N PRO A 55 3.75 5.38 8.87
CA PRO A 55 3.42 4.13 9.54
C PRO A 55 2.79 3.17 8.52
N LYS A 56 3.19 1.89 8.53
CA LYS A 56 2.54 0.85 7.72
C LYS A 56 1.03 1.01 7.87
N LYS A 57 0.30 1.02 6.76
CA LYS A 57 -1.16 0.90 6.83
C LYS A 57 -1.46 -0.56 7.15
N LEU A 58 -1.14 -0.98 8.38
CA LEU A 58 -1.82 -2.09 9.01
C LEU A 58 -3.29 -1.72 8.95
N SER A 59 -3.98 -2.32 7.99
CA SER A 59 -5.42 -2.32 7.94
C SER A 59 -5.89 -2.76 9.32
N ASP A 60 -6.48 -1.81 10.06
CA ASP A 60 -7.52 -2.08 11.06
C ASP A 60 -8.69 -2.78 10.33
N VAL A 61 -8.42 -3.96 9.74
CA VAL A 61 -9.49 -4.91 9.50
C VAL A 61 -9.87 -5.33 10.91
N PRO A 62 -11.10 -5.03 11.37
CA PRO A 62 -11.53 -5.63 12.61
C PRO A 62 -11.51 -7.12 12.35
N THR A 63 -10.56 -7.82 12.99
CA THR A 63 -10.67 -9.26 13.15
C THR A 63 -11.99 -9.45 13.86
N PHE A 64 -13.03 -9.84 13.13
CA PHE A 64 -14.24 -10.36 13.74
C PHE A 64 -13.79 -11.54 14.57
N LYS A 65 -13.59 -11.30 15.88
CA LYS A 65 -13.54 -12.36 16.87
C LYS A 65 -14.91 -13.02 16.78
N ASN A 66 -15.00 -14.09 16.00
CA ASN A 66 -16.07 -15.06 16.16
C ASN A 66 -15.87 -15.65 17.56
N ASN A 67 -16.61 -15.10 18.53
CA ASN A 67 -16.92 -15.81 19.76
C ASN A 67 -17.94 -16.86 19.38
N ASP A 68 -17.51 -18.12 19.28
CA ASP A 68 -18.36 -19.29 19.51
C ASP A 68 -17.78 -20.01 20.74
#